data_AF-X0RE93-F1
#
_entry.id   AF-X0RE93-F1
#
_cell.length_a   1.000
_cell.length_b   1.000
_cell.length_c   1.000
_cell.angle_alpha   90.00
_cell.angle_beta   90.00
_cell.angle_gamma   90.00
#
_symmetry.space_group_name_H-M   'P 1'
#
loop_
_entity.id
_entity.type
_entity.pdbx_description
1 polymer ?
#
loop_
_entity_poly.entity_id
_entity_poly.type
_entity_poly.pdbx_seq_one_letter_code
_entity_poly.pdbx_strand_id
1 'polypeptide(L)'
;MKKLLPWFAGLLVVFAIYLYASPYIALYNIKNAAEQKDADKLSGYIDFPSVKQGIKDQIKTFMVKEIASSEEESGFEALGAMLATAMVDPMVDSLVTPDGVAIMLQGEELDFDLDKERTKEEPEAKDANINYQTSYLSFNRFKVQINNEDEVDKSINVIMHRNWLSWKVTSINFSLDSKSTASEKVIEEPVSHDLDLSNIEDEVVTTEDDSDDVFHGLADDSDELPDTGNSKPSIWKYGFGMGYSEYSIQNGEGITLWVACNEGAGADYDHGVNLEIGDESYSNTDSDYPLTFIVDDRIEIAPPGTTTWRNGANAWAEFTDNISQARKIDVYLNDNKVTTFNPTVASIDETGKSIADCQAMLFNDTEW
;
A
#
# COMPACT_ATOMS: atom_id res chain seq x y z
N MET A 1 26.28 39.35 -17.77
CA MET A 1 25.35 38.21 -17.56
C MET A 1 25.95 36.84 -17.87
N LYS A 2 26.76 36.64 -18.93
CA LYS A 2 27.35 35.32 -19.27
C LYS A 2 28.33 34.71 -18.23
N LYS A 3 28.93 35.52 -17.35
CA LYS A 3 29.83 35.06 -16.27
C LYS A 3 29.11 34.55 -15.01
N LEU A 4 27.80 34.79 -14.89
CA LEU A 4 26.99 34.31 -13.75
C LEU A 4 26.32 32.95 -14.05
N LEU A 5 26.16 32.61 -15.33
CA LEU A 5 25.56 31.35 -15.77
C LEU A 5 26.26 30.08 -15.22
N PRO A 6 27.61 29.97 -15.21
CA PRO A 6 28.26 28.80 -14.59
C PRO A 6 28.11 28.77 -13.06
N TRP A 7 27.94 29.91 -12.39
CA TRP A 7 27.66 29.96 -10.95
C TRP A 7 26.26 29.44 -10.66
N PHE A 8 25.25 29.89 -11.40
CA PHE A 8 23.88 29.39 -11.25
C PHE A 8 23.78 27.88 -11.52
N ALA A 9 24.47 27.40 -12.56
CA ALA A 9 24.54 25.97 -12.84
C ALA A 9 25.21 25.19 -11.68
N GLY A 10 26.32 25.70 -11.14
CA GLY A 10 26.96 25.11 -9.97
C GLY A 10 26.06 25.09 -8.72
N LEU A 11 25.34 26.19 -8.47
CA LEU A 11 24.41 26.29 -7.33
C LEU A 11 23.24 25.33 -7.48
N LEU A 12 22.72 25.14 -8.70
CA LEU A 12 21.64 24.21 -9.00
C LEU A 12 22.09 22.75 -8.75
N VAL A 13 23.31 22.40 -9.14
CA VAL A 13 23.88 21.06 -8.86
C VAL A 13 24.02 20.83 -7.35
N VAL A 14 24.57 21.80 -6.61
CA VAL A 14 24.67 21.69 -5.14
C VAL A 14 23.29 21.55 -4.50
N PHE A 15 22.30 22.30 -4.99
CA PHE A 15 20.92 22.21 -4.51
C PHE A 15 20.30 20.83 -4.80
N ALA A 16 20.52 20.27 -6.00
CA ALA A 16 20.04 18.94 -6.35
C ALA A 16 20.66 17.85 -5.46
N ILE A 17 21.98 17.94 -5.20
CA ILE A 17 22.67 17.04 -4.27
C ILE A 17 22.09 17.16 -2.86
N TYR A 18 21.84 18.38 -2.38
CA TYR A 18 21.22 18.60 -1.09
C TYR A 18 19.81 17.99 -1.02
N LEU A 19 18.97 18.21 -2.03
CA LEU A 19 17.63 17.63 -2.07
C LEU A 19 17.66 16.10 -2.08
N TYR A 20 18.61 15.50 -2.79
CA TYR A 20 18.81 14.06 -2.76
C TYR A 20 19.27 13.59 -1.38
N ALA A 21 20.29 14.22 -0.78
CA ALA A 21 20.82 13.81 0.53
C ALA A 21 19.92 14.15 1.73
N SER A 22 18.93 15.04 1.56
CA SER A 22 18.12 15.60 2.64
C SER A 22 17.42 14.60 3.60
N PRO A 23 16.85 13.46 3.17
CA PRO A 23 16.24 12.52 4.11
C PRO A 23 17.29 11.82 4.99
N TYR A 24 18.47 11.53 4.45
CA TYR A 24 19.57 10.96 5.23
C TYR A 24 20.09 11.95 6.29
N ILE A 25 20.13 13.23 5.95
CA ILE A 25 20.47 14.30 6.90
C ILE A 25 19.40 14.37 8.01
N ALA A 26 18.12 14.29 7.66
CA ALA A 26 17.04 14.28 8.64
C ALA A 26 17.13 13.05 9.55
N LEU A 27 17.35 11.86 9.00
CA LEU A 27 17.51 10.62 9.76
C LEU A 27 18.69 10.70 10.75
N TYR A 28 19.83 11.24 10.31
CA TYR A 28 20.97 11.50 11.18
C TYR A 28 20.62 12.45 12.33
N ASN A 29 19.89 13.53 12.04
CA ASN A 29 19.48 14.49 13.06
C ASN A 29 18.46 13.91 14.04
N ILE A 30 17.54 13.05 13.58
CA ILE A 30 16.60 12.31 14.43
C ILE A 30 17.37 11.41 15.38
N LYS A 31 18.30 10.61 14.86
CA LYS A 31 19.16 9.72 15.66
C LYS A 31 19.91 10.51 16.74
N ASN A 32 20.58 11.59 16.34
CA ASN A 32 21.35 12.44 17.24
C ASN A 32 20.47 13.18 18.27
N ALA A 33 19.26 13.61 17.88
CA ALA A 33 18.30 14.22 18.81
C ALA A 33 17.80 13.21 19.85
N ALA A 34 17.56 11.95 19.44
CA ALA A 34 17.20 10.87 20.34
C ALA A 34 18.34 10.53 21.32
N GLU A 35 19.58 10.41 20.82
CA GLU A 35 20.78 10.17 21.65
C GLU A 35 20.99 11.30 22.69
N GLN A 36 20.69 12.55 22.32
CA GLN A 36 20.78 13.71 23.21
C GLN A 36 19.56 13.88 24.13
N LYS A 37 18.56 13.00 24.06
CA LYS A 37 17.26 13.13 24.76
C LYS A 37 16.57 14.47 24.51
N ASP A 38 16.79 15.05 23.33
CA ASP A 38 16.25 16.34 22.94
C ASP A 38 14.87 16.15 22.30
N ALA A 39 13.87 15.95 23.17
CA ALA A 39 12.47 15.75 22.78
C ALA A 39 11.94 16.92 21.92
N ASP A 40 12.38 18.15 22.21
CA ASP A 40 12.00 19.34 21.45
C ASP A 40 12.54 19.29 20.02
N LYS A 41 13.82 18.98 19.82
CA LYS A 41 14.38 18.80 18.46
C LYS A 41 13.72 17.64 17.74
N LEU A 42 13.50 16.53 18.43
CA LEU A 42 12.88 15.34 17.86
C LEU A 42 11.45 15.64 17.38
N SER A 43 10.70 16.43 18.14
CA SER A 43 9.34 16.86 17.79
C SER A 43 9.27 17.58 16.43
N GLY A 44 10.32 18.30 16.05
CA GLY A 44 10.41 18.98 14.76
C GLY A 44 10.42 18.03 13.56
N TYR A 45 10.84 16.78 13.77
CA TYR A 45 10.93 15.74 12.75
C TYR A 45 9.77 14.74 12.79
N ILE A 46 8.78 14.92 13.67
CA ILE A 46 7.65 14.01 13.82
C ILE A 46 6.36 14.76 13.50
N ASP A 47 5.52 14.18 12.64
CA ASP A 47 4.14 14.59 12.45
C ASP A 47 3.26 13.82 13.44
N PHE A 48 3.16 14.33 14.67
CA PHE A 48 2.42 13.64 15.74
C PHE A 48 0.97 13.36 15.36
N PRO A 49 0.19 14.27 14.75
CA PRO A 49 -1.16 13.96 14.28
C PRO A 49 -1.21 12.73 13.37
N SER A 50 -0.36 12.68 12.33
CA SER A 50 -0.36 11.55 11.38
C SER A 50 0.12 10.25 12.03
N VAL A 51 1.20 10.29 12.80
CA VAL A 51 1.76 9.10 13.47
C VAL A 51 0.77 8.54 14.49
N LYS A 52 0.15 9.42 15.27
CA LYS A 52 -0.87 9.06 16.27
C LYS A 52 -2.06 8.38 15.62
N GLN A 53 -2.58 8.96 14.54
CA GLN A 53 -3.71 8.40 13.83
C GLN A 53 -3.38 7.02 13.27
N GLY A 54 -2.25 6.88 12.55
CA GLY A 54 -1.82 5.60 11.99
C GLY A 54 -1.61 4.51 13.06
N ILE A 55 -1.10 4.85 14.24
CA ILE A 55 -0.95 3.88 15.34
C ILE A 55 -2.31 3.50 15.94
N LYS A 56 -3.23 4.45 16.13
CA LYS A 56 -4.60 4.16 16.60
C LYS A 56 -5.30 3.19 15.66
N ASP A 57 -5.18 3.44 14.36
CA ASP A 57 -5.83 2.64 13.33
C ASP A 57 -5.25 1.21 13.31
N GLN A 58 -3.93 1.06 13.38
CA GLN A 58 -3.28 -0.25 13.51
C GLN A 58 -3.75 -1.04 14.75
N ILE A 59 -3.83 -0.37 15.90
CA ILE A 59 -4.28 -1.00 17.16
C ILE A 59 -5.75 -1.42 17.05
N LYS A 60 -6.61 -0.56 16.50
CA LYS A 60 -8.03 -0.88 16.28
C LYS A 60 -8.19 -2.06 15.33
N THR A 61 -7.48 -2.08 14.21
CA THR A 61 -7.50 -3.18 13.24
C THR A 61 -7.05 -4.48 13.89
N PHE A 62 -5.98 -4.47 14.68
CA PHE A 62 -5.52 -5.64 15.41
C PHE A 62 -6.57 -6.15 16.40
N MET A 63 -7.22 -5.27 17.17
CA MET A 63 -8.29 -5.67 18.10
C MET A 63 -9.50 -6.25 17.38
N VAL A 64 -9.95 -5.63 16.28
CA VAL A 64 -11.08 -6.14 15.49
C VAL A 64 -10.77 -7.54 14.94
N LYS A 65 -9.53 -7.75 14.45
CA LYS A 65 -9.08 -9.05 13.96
C LYS A 65 -9.06 -10.12 15.07
N GLU A 66 -8.60 -9.77 16.27
CA GLU A 66 -8.56 -10.70 17.40
C GLU A 66 -9.99 -11.07 17.87
N ILE A 67 -10.88 -10.08 18.01
CA ILE A 67 -12.29 -10.27 18.37
C ILE A 67 -13.01 -11.15 17.32
N ALA A 68 -12.78 -10.88 16.03
CA ALA A 68 -13.36 -11.68 14.95
C ALA A 68 -12.81 -13.13 14.90
N SER A 69 -11.64 -13.37 15.49
CA SER A 69 -10.99 -14.69 15.52
C SER A 69 -11.32 -15.50 16.78
N SER A 70 -11.92 -14.89 17.82
CA SER A 70 -12.35 -15.57 19.03
C SER A 70 -13.78 -16.13 18.88
N GLU A 71 -13.93 -17.46 18.89
CA GLU A 71 -15.23 -18.15 18.79
C GLU A 71 -16.06 -18.17 20.10
N GLU A 72 -15.60 -17.52 21.18
CA GLU A 72 -16.28 -17.57 22.48
C GLU A 72 -17.31 -16.44 22.65
N GLU A 73 -18.58 -16.74 22.37
CA GLU A 73 -19.73 -15.89 22.74
C GLU A 73 -19.84 -15.77 24.27
N SER A 74 -19.16 -14.77 24.85
CA SER A 74 -19.41 -14.35 26.23
C SER A 74 -20.11 -12.99 26.22
N GLY A 75 -21.23 -12.86 26.95
CA GLY A 75 -22.03 -11.63 26.99
C GLY A 75 -21.32 -10.39 27.58
N PHE A 76 -20.03 -10.49 27.91
CA PHE A 76 -19.17 -9.38 28.33
C PHE A 76 -18.32 -8.80 27.19
N GLU A 77 -18.25 -9.47 26.03
CA GLU A 77 -17.40 -9.10 24.89
C GLU A 77 -17.70 -7.69 24.36
N ALA A 78 -18.99 -7.35 24.19
CA ALA A 78 -19.38 -6.02 23.74
C ALA A 78 -18.93 -4.91 24.73
N LEU A 79 -19.04 -5.16 26.03
CA LEU A 79 -18.59 -4.21 27.05
C LEU A 79 -17.05 -4.14 27.13
N GLY A 80 -16.38 -5.29 27.03
CA GLY A 80 -14.93 -5.40 26.99
C GLY A 80 -14.34 -4.71 25.77
N ALA A 81 -14.93 -4.88 24.59
CA ALA A 81 -14.54 -4.22 23.34
C ALA A 81 -14.76 -2.70 23.41
N MET A 82 -15.90 -2.24 23.96
CA MET A 82 -16.14 -0.81 24.16
C MET A 82 -15.13 -0.20 25.13
N LEU A 83 -14.80 -0.90 26.23
CA LEU A 83 -13.78 -0.45 27.18
C LEU A 83 -12.39 -0.43 26.54
N ALA A 84 -12.00 -1.49 25.84
CA ALA A 84 -10.72 -1.57 25.16
C ALA A 84 -10.57 -0.45 24.12
N THR A 85 -11.60 -0.21 23.31
CA THR A 85 -11.65 0.89 22.34
C THR A 85 -11.51 2.25 23.02
N ALA A 86 -12.19 2.45 24.16
CA ALA A 86 -12.10 3.69 24.93
C ALA A 86 -10.70 3.93 25.55
N MET A 87 -9.90 2.88 25.73
CA MET A 87 -8.52 2.97 26.24
C MET A 87 -7.48 3.21 25.14
N VAL A 88 -7.77 2.91 23.87
CA VAL A 88 -6.83 3.11 22.75
C VAL A 88 -6.39 4.56 22.65
N ASP A 89 -7.35 5.47 22.63
CA ASP A 89 -7.07 6.90 22.47
C ASP A 89 -6.12 7.43 23.54
N PRO A 90 -6.41 7.36 24.86
CA PRO A 90 -5.50 7.87 25.88
C PRO A 90 -4.15 7.17 25.92
N MET A 91 -4.09 5.87 25.58
CA MET A 91 -2.83 5.12 25.51
C MET A 91 -1.94 5.64 24.39
N VAL A 92 -2.48 5.76 23.17
CA VAL A 92 -1.70 6.29 22.04
C VAL A 92 -1.36 7.75 22.24
N ASP A 93 -2.28 8.54 22.80
CA ASP A 93 -2.05 9.95 23.15
C ASP A 93 -0.87 10.14 24.12
N SER A 94 -0.64 9.19 25.04
CA SER A 94 0.50 9.22 25.96
C SER A 94 1.80 8.73 25.32
N LEU A 95 1.70 7.75 24.42
CA LEU A 95 2.84 7.14 23.74
C LEU A 95 3.43 8.06 22.67
N VAL A 96 2.57 8.64 21.85
CA VAL A 96 2.93 9.45 20.68
C VAL A 96 3.06 10.90 21.11
N THR A 97 3.98 11.12 22.05
CA THR A 97 4.35 12.44 22.60
C THR A 97 5.83 12.70 22.35
N PRO A 98 6.29 13.97 22.39
CA PRO A 98 7.71 14.29 22.25
C PRO A 98 8.59 13.47 23.21
N ASP A 99 8.19 13.37 24.48
CA ASP A 99 8.89 12.57 25.48
C ASP A 99 8.78 11.06 25.22
N GLY A 100 7.58 10.57 24.88
CA GLY A 100 7.35 9.14 24.61
C GLY A 100 8.16 8.61 23.44
N VAL A 101 8.19 9.34 22.32
CA VAL A 101 8.99 8.94 21.15
C VAL A 101 10.48 9.05 21.42
N ALA A 102 10.92 10.06 22.18
CA ALA A 102 12.33 10.17 22.57
C ALA A 102 12.79 8.95 23.36
N ILE A 103 11.98 8.45 24.30
CA ILE A 103 12.28 7.26 25.10
C ILE A 103 12.29 5.99 24.23
N MET A 104 11.29 5.83 23.37
CA MET A 104 11.20 4.69 22.46
C MET A 104 12.43 4.59 21.54
N LEU A 105 12.89 5.72 20.99
CA LEU A 105 14.06 5.75 20.11
C LEU A 105 15.39 5.45 20.84
N GLN A 106 15.42 5.61 22.16
CA GLN A 106 16.57 5.23 22.98
C GLN A 106 16.58 3.73 23.32
N GLY A 107 15.55 2.99 22.93
CA GLY A 107 15.39 1.58 23.29
C GLY A 107 15.09 1.38 24.78
N GLU A 108 14.57 2.41 25.44
CA GLU A 108 14.14 2.34 26.84
C GLU A 108 12.67 1.92 26.89
N GLU A 109 12.33 1.00 27.80
CA GLU A 109 10.97 0.53 27.98
C GLU A 109 10.11 1.62 28.62
N LEU A 110 8.92 1.86 28.06
CA LEU A 110 7.97 2.81 28.60
C LEU A 110 7.28 2.19 29.83
N ASP A 111 7.63 2.67 31.02
CA ASP A 111 6.88 2.41 32.24
C ASP A 111 5.61 3.30 32.25
N PHE A 112 4.44 2.66 32.27
CA PHE A 112 3.12 3.30 32.21
C PHE A 112 2.50 3.55 33.59
N ASP A 113 3.27 3.42 34.67
CA ASP A 113 2.76 3.63 36.03
C ASP A 113 2.54 5.14 36.31
N LEU A 114 1.28 5.59 36.21
CA LEU A 114 0.86 7.00 36.26
C LEU A 114 1.02 7.67 37.63
N ASP A 115 1.42 6.94 38.68
CA ASP A 115 1.57 7.44 40.05
C ASP A 115 3.03 7.72 40.47
N LYS A 116 4.01 7.48 39.58
CA LYS A 116 5.41 7.84 39.83
C LYS A 116 5.78 9.13 39.11
N GLU A 117 6.09 10.18 39.88
CA GLU A 117 6.95 11.24 39.35
C GLU A 117 8.27 10.59 38.89
N ARG A 118 8.52 10.61 37.58
CA ARG A 118 9.81 10.17 37.02
C ARG A 118 10.91 10.99 37.68
N THR A 119 11.66 10.33 38.55
CA THR A 119 12.94 10.85 39.01
C THR A 119 13.82 10.92 37.76
N LYS A 120 14.34 12.10 37.45
CA LYS A 120 15.29 12.35 36.37
C LYS A 120 16.62 11.64 36.66
N GLU A 121 16.63 10.32 36.65
CA GLU A 121 17.87 9.58 36.48
C GLU A 121 18.12 9.48 34.98
N GLU A 122 19.25 10.02 34.57
CA GLU A 122 19.70 10.06 33.18
C GLU A 122 20.05 8.63 32.74
N PRO A 123 19.29 8.02 31.79
CA PRO A 123 19.67 6.71 31.28
C PRO A 123 21.01 6.83 30.57
N GLU A 124 21.97 5.92 30.82
CA GLU A 124 23.17 5.87 29.99
C GLU A 124 22.74 5.57 28.54
N ALA A 125 23.07 6.47 27.63
CA ALA A 125 22.84 6.29 26.19
C ALA A 125 23.58 5.03 25.75
N LYS A 126 22.85 3.93 25.56
CA LYS A 126 23.41 2.75 24.90
C LYS A 126 23.64 3.14 23.45
N ASP A 127 24.86 2.95 22.97
CA ASP A 127 25.18 2.95 21.54
C ASP A 127 24.42 1.78 20.88
N ALA A 128 23.14 2.00 20.61
CA ALA A 128 22.32 1.05 19.89
C ALA A 128 22.77 1.14 18.42
N ASN A 129 23.63 0.21 18.02
CA ASN A 129 23.93 -0.02 16.61
C ASN A 129 22.69 -0.66 15.96
N ILE A 130 21.67 0.17 15.73
CA ILE A 130 20.40 -0.25 15.14
C ILE A 130 20.66 -0.55 13.67
N ASN A 131 20.39 -1.79 13.25
CA ASN A 131 20.45 -2.17 11.86
C ASN A 131 19.18 -1.68 11.15
N TYR A 132 19.35 -0.78 10.18
CA TYR A 132 18.25 -0.24 9.40
C TYR A 132 18.58 -0.19 7.91
N GLN A 133 17.57 -0.43 7.10
CA GLN A 133 17.61 -0.26 5.65
C GLN A 133 16.79 0.97 5.27
N THR A 134 17.20 1.63 4.19
CA THR A 134 16.51 2.81 3.70
C THR A 134 16.23 2.72 2.21
N SER A 135 15.06 3.15 1.78
CA SER A 135 14.69 3.21 0.36
C SER A 135 13.85 4.44 0.04
N TYR A 136 13.99 4.96 -1.18
CA TYR A 136 13.06 5.94 -1.70
C TYR A 136 11.85 5.20 -2.27
N LEU A 137 10.67 5.51 -1.74
CA LEU A 137 9.41 5.12 -2.38
C LEU A 137 9.06 6.11 -3.49
N SER A 138 9.32 7.40 -3.25
CA SER A 138 9.18 8.46 -4.25
C SER A 138 10.08 9.65 -3.92
N PHE A 139 10.02 10.72 -4.70
CA PHE A 139 10.80 11.94 -4.41
C PHE A 139 10.49 12.55 -3.04
N ASN A 140 9.23 12.45 -2.59
CA ASN A 140 8.78 13.00 -1.32
C ASN A 140 8.56 11.94 -0.23
N ARG A 141 8.71 10.64 -0.55
CA ARG A 141 8.50 9.53 0.39
C ARG A 141 9.77 8.71 0.56
N PHE A 142 10.23 8.62 1.80
CA PHE A 142 11.43 7.89 2.16
C PHE A 142 11.09 6.88 3.26
N LYS A 143 11.39 5.61 3.01
CA LYS A 143 11.12 4.50 3.92
C LYS A 143 12.39 4.14 4.68
N VAL A 144 12.26 3.98 5.99
CA VAL A 144 13.29 3.46 6.88
C VAL A 144 12.73 2.19 7.52
N GLN A 145 13.35 1.05 7.23
CA GLN A 145 12.97 -0.23 7.80
C GLN A 145 13.99 -0.60 8.87
N ILE A 146 13.54 -0.71 10.11
CA ILE A 146 14.37 -1.07 11.26
C ILE A 146 14.18 -2.56 11.51
N ASN A 147 15.28 -3.32 11.48
CA ASN A 147 15.30 -4.75 11.74
C ASN A 147 15.77 -4.97 13.18
N ASN A 148 15.02 -5.76 13.95
CA ASN A 148 15.47 -6.17 15.27
C ASN A 148 16.35 -7.42 15.15
N GLU A 149 17.60 -7.36 15.61
CA GLU A 149 18.52 -8.51 15.56
C GLU A 149 18.12 -9.63 16.52
N ASP A 150 17.34 -9.31 17.56
CA ASP A 150 16.91 -10.29 18.59
C ASP A 150 15.58 -11.00 18.25
N GLU A 151 14.81 -10.49 17.28
CA GLU A 151 13.53 -11.08 16.84
C GLU A 151 13.34 -10.92 15.31
N VAL A 152 13.65 -11.99 14.56
CA VAL A 152 13.72 -12.06 13.08
C VAL A 152 12.42 -11.62 12.37
N ASP A 153 11.27 -11.72 13.03
CA ASP A 153 9.95 -11.50 12.40
C ASP A 153 9.31 -10.15 12.76
N LYS A 154 9.97 -9.28 13.54
CA LYS A 154 9.44 -7.95 13.89
C LYS A 154 10.27 -6.85 13.25
N SER A 155 9.82 -6.37 12.08
CA SER A 155 10.36 -5.16 11.46
C SER A 155 9.45 -3.96 11.69
N ILE A 156 10.05 -2.80 11.98
CA ILE A 156 9.35 -1.52 12.11
C ILE A 156 9.59 -0.72 10.84
N ASN A 157 8.51 -0.38 10.14
CA ASN A 157 8.58 0.45 8.95
C ASN A 157 8.23 1.89 9.32
N VAL A 158 9.18 2.79 9.15
CA VAL A 158 9.00 4.23 9.38
C VAL A 158 8.94 4.93 8.03
N ILE A 159 7.85 5.66 7.78
CA ILE A 159 7.65 6.43 6.56
C ILE A 159 7.88 7.90 6.87
N MET A 160 8.82 8.50 6.13
CA MET A 160 9.12 9.92 6.18
C MET A 160 8.56 10.61 4.94
N HIS A 161 7.86 11.71 5.15
CA HIS A 161 7.34 12.57 4.09
C HIS A 161 8.07 13.92 4.06
N ARG A 162 8.36 14.39 2.86
CA ARG A 162 8.98 15.69 2.65
C ARG A 162 7.93 16.79 2.77
N ASN A 163 8.14 17.71 3.71
CA ASN A 163 7.39 18.95 3.81
C ASN A 163 8.32 20.12 3.47
N TRP A 164 8.13 20.69 2.28
CA TRP A 164 9.01 21.72 1.71
C TRP A 164 10.48 21.24 1.60
N LEU A 165 11.35 21.72 2.48
CA LEU A 165 12.78 21.36 2.54
C LEU A 165 13.12 20.47 3.74
N SER A 166 12.12 20.13 4.57
CA SER A 166 12.26 19.31 5.76
C SER A 166 11.62 17.95 5.56
N TRP A 167 12.05 16.96 6.33
CA TRP A 167 11.42 15.65 6.36
C TRP A 167 10.81 15.42 7.72
N LYS A 168 9.62 14.83 7.73
CA LYS A 168 8.92 14.43 8.94
C LYS A 168 8.52 12.97 8.87
N VAL A 169 8.59 12.27 9.99
CA VAL A 169 8.00 10.95 10.16
C VAL A 169 6.49 11.12 10.21
N THR A 170 5.77 10.46 9.31
CA THR A 170 4.30 10.55 9.22
C THR A 170 3.60 9.24 9.54
N SER A 171 4.30 8.10 9.43
CA SER A 171 3.74 6.79 9.75
C SER A 171 4.82 5.88 10.33
N ILE A 172 4.41 5.08 11.31
CA ILE A 172 5.21 4.03 11.93
C ILE A 172 4.32 2.78 11.90
N ASN A 173 4.71 1.80 11.11
CA ASN A 173 3.94 0.57 10.91
C ASN A 173 4.67 -0.60 11.56
N PHE A 174 3.98 -1.27 12.47
CA PHE A 174 4.49 -2.45 13.15
C PHE A 174 4.06 -3.70 12.38
N SER A 175 5.04 -4.48 11.90
CA SER A 175 4.73 -5.81 11.36
C SER A 175 4.42 -6.73 12.52
N LEU A 176 3.13 -6.89 12.83
CA LEU A 176 2.61 -7.84 13.83
C LEU A 176 2.09 -9.08 13.10
N ASP A 177 2.92 -9.72 12.29
CA ASP A 177 2.50 -10.94 11.59
C ASP A 177 2.84 -12.17 12.44
N SER A 178 1.79 -12.89 12.86
CA SER A 178 1.92 -14.16 13.56
C SER A 178 2.39 -15.23 12.58
N LYS A 179 3.66 -15.63 12.68
CA LYS A 179 4.24 -16.89 12.18
C LYS A 179 3.44 -17.58 11.06
N SER A 180 3.73 -17.25 9.81
CA SER A 180 3.58 -18.25 8.74
C SER A 180 4.78 -19.19 8.81
N THR A 181 4.67 -20.22 9.66
CA THR A 181 5.54 -21.39 9.57
C THR A 181 5.16 -22.13 8.29
N ALA A 182 5.76 -21.76 7.16
CA ALA A 182 5.73 -22.59 5.97
C ALA A 182 6.52 -23.87 6.28
N SER A 183 5.77 -24.88 6.72
CA SER A 183 6.24 -26.25 6.86
C SER A 183 6.93 -26.67 5.58
N GLU A 184 8.21 -26.99 5.72
CA GLU A 184 8.97 -27.83 4.82
C GLU A 184 8.13 -29.05 4.44
N LYS A 185 7.70 -29.10 3.19
CA LYS A 185 7.19 -30.32 2.58
C LYS A 185 8.11 -30.66 1.43
N VAL A 186 9.12 -31.45 1.77
CA VAL A 186 9.94 -32.25 0.86
C VAL A 186 9.03 -32.87 -0.18
N ILE A 187 9.17 -32.45 -1.44
CA ILE A 187 8.61 -33.15 -2.58
C ILE A 187 9.64 -34.22 -2.96
N GLU A 188 9.37 -35.47 -2.57
CA GLU A 188 10.04 -36.63 -3.16
C GLU A 188 9.59 -36.78 -4.62
N GLU A 189 10.56 -36.92 -5.53
CA GLU A 189 10.34 -37.20 -6.94
C GLU A 189 9.70 -38.59 -7.14
N PRO A 190 8.65 -38.74 -7.96
CA PRO A 190 8.19 -40.07 -8.34
C PRO A 190 9.00 -40.60 -9.54
N VAL A 191 9.61 -41.75 -9.29
CA VAL A 191 10.31 -42.65 -10.20
C VAL A 191 9.43 -43.04 -11.40
N SER A 192 10.03 -43.00 -12.60
CA SER A 192 9.47 -43.47 -13.87
C SER A 192 9.15 -44.98 -13.85
N HIS A 193 7.98 -45.37 -14.33
CA HIS A 193 7.70 -46.74 -14.78
C HIS A 193 7.14 -46.70 -16.20
N ASP A 194 7.89 -47.29 -17.12
CA ASP A 194 7.52 -47.57 -18.50
C ASP A 194 6.32 -48.52 -18.54
N LEU A 195 5.33 -48.24 -19.41
CA LEU A 195 4.35 -49.23 -19.82
C LEU A 195 4.27 -49.32 -21.35
N ASP A 196 4.52 -50.55 -21.76
CA ASP A 196 4.63 -51.13 -23.09
C ASP A 196 3.26 -51.18 -23.80
N LEU A 197 3.28 -50.85 -25.10
CA LEU A 197 2.14 -50.86 -26.02
C LEU A 197 2.13 -52.18 -26.78
N SER A 198 1.27 -53.12 -26.37
CA SER A 198 0.83 -54.20 -27.26
C SER A 198 -0.56 -54.74 -26.86
N ASN A 199 -1.36 -55.02 -27.89
CA ASN A 199 -2.70 -55.64 -27.91
C ASN A 199 -3.91 -54.74 -27.77
N ILE A 200 -4.43 -54.28 -28.92
CA ILE A 200 -5.87 -54.34 -29.19
C ILE A 200 -6.05 -54.83 -30.64
N GLU A 201 -6.50 -56.09 -30.79
CA GLU A 201 -7.02 -56.67 -32.02
C GLU A 201 -8.50 -56.30 -32.20
N ASP A 202 -8.89 -56.10 -33.46
CA ASP A 202 -10.17 -56.37 -34.12
C ASP A 202 -11.50 -56.06 -33.41
N GLU A 203 -12.30 -55.14 -33.98
CA GLU A 203 -13.60 -55.50 -34.56
C GLU A 203 -14.13 -54.44 -35.56
N VAL A 204 -14.56 -54.92 -36.72
CA VAL A 204 -15.13 -54.15 -37.84
C VAL A 204 -16.66 -54.16 -37.75
N VAL A 205 -17.31 -52.99 -37.76
CA VAL A 205 -18.70 -52.85 -38.20
C VAL A 205 -18.85 -51.62 -39.07
N THR A 206 -19.31 -51.85 -40.30
CA THR A 206 -19.65 -50.87 -41.33
C THR A 206 -21.11 -50.43 -41.20
N THR A 207 -21.39 -49.14 -41.32
CA THR A 207 -22.58 -48.61 -42.02
C THR A 207 -22.28 -47.22 -42.57
N GLU A 208 -22.51 -47.07 -43.88
CA GLU A 208 -22.58 -45.83 -44.66
C GLU A 208 -23.75 -44.95 -44.16
N ASP A 209 -23.60 -43.61 -44.12
CA ASP A 209 -24.11 -42.73 -45.19
C ASP A 209 -23.83 -41.24 -44.89
N ASP A 210 -23.49 -40.56 -45.98
CA ASP A 210 -23.75 -39.18 -46.39
C ASP A 210 -23.09 -37.91 -45.77
N SER A 211 -22.42 -37.23 -46.71
CA SER A 211 -22.26 -35.79 -47.00
C SER A 211 -21.43 -34.84 -46.11
N ASP A 212 -20.35 -34.38 -46.75
CA ASP A 212 -19.90 -32.98 -46.90
C ASP A 212 -19.42 -32.20 -45.65
N ASP A 213 -18.11 -32.09 -45.48
CA ASP A 213 -17.41 -30.90 -46.00
C ASP A 213 -15.89 -30.98 -45.87
N VAL A 214 -15.24 -30.71 -47.00
CA VAL A 214 -13.80 -30.56 -47.18
C VAL A 214 -13.40 -29.16 -46.72
N PHE A 215 -12.58 -29.03 -45.68
CA PHE A 215 -11.40 -28.15 -45.66
C PHE A 215 -10.58 -28.40 -44.38
N HIS A 216 -9.57 -29.26 -44.49
CA HIS A 216 -8.45 -29.30 -43.56
C HIS A 216 -7.39 -28.28 -44.01
N GLY A 217 -6.91 -27.46 -43.06
CA GLY A 217 -5.57 -26.91 -43.16
C GLY A 217 -5.39 -25.55 -42.49
N LEU A 218 -4.59 -25.58 -41.41
CA LEU A 218 -3.83 -24.48 -40.79
C LEU A 218 -4.46 -23.80 -39.55
N ALA A 219 -4.42 -24.49 -38.41
CA ALA A 219 -4.11 -23.89 -37.11
C ALA A 219 -2.62 -24.24 -36.87
N ASP A 220 -1.68 -23.32 -37.00
CA ASP A 220 -1.33 -22.21 -36.09
C ASP A 220 -0.92 -22.72 -34.71
N ASP A 221 0.41 -22.81 -34.54
CA ASP A 221 1.12 -23.00 -33.27
C ASP A 221 0.61 -21.93 -32.30
N SER A 222 -0.27 -22.33 -31.40
CA SER A 222 -0.52 -21.58 -30.17
C SER A 222 0.06 -22.39 -29.04
N ASP A 223 1.25 -21.94 -28.59
CA ASP A 223 1.84 -22.31 -27.32
C ASP A 223 0.74 -22.33 -26.24
N GLU A 224 0.49 -23.50 -25.67
CA GLU A 224 -0.40 -23.66 -24.52
C GLU A 224 0.11 -22.79 -23.36
N LEU A 225 -0.63 -21.73 -23.06
CA LEU A 225 -0.47 -20.96 -21.82
C LEU A 225 -0.79 -21.87 -20.63
N PRO A 226 -0.02 -21.78 -19.52
CA PRO A 226 -0.28 -22.60 -18.36
C PRO A 226 -1.67 -22.31 -17.78
N ASP A 227 -2.37 -23.39 -17.48
CA ASP A 227 -3.69 -23.49 -16.85
C ASP A 227 -3.89 -22.45 -15.73
N THR A 228 -4.67 -21.41 -16.04
CA THR A 228 -5.27 -20.53 -15.02
C THR A 228 -6.72 -20.91 -14.91
N GLY A 229 -7.10 -21.41 -13.73
CA GLY A 229 -8.48 -21.73 -13.39
C GLY A 229 -9.42 -20.61 -13.80
N ASN A 230 -10.56 -21.02 -14.33
CA ASN A 230 -11.57 -20.29 -15.08
C ASN A 230 -12.17 -19.05 -14.37
N SER A 231 -11.35 -18.04 -14.06
CA SER A 231 -11.79 -16.74 -13.54
C SER A 231 -11.96 -15.77 -14.70
N LYS A 232 -13.14 -15.15 -14.81
CA LYS A 232 -13.41 -14.11 -15.81
C LYS A 232 -12.29 -13.05 -15.76
N PRO A 233 -11.66 -12.72 -16.90
CA PRO A 233 -10.56 -11.76 -16.92
C PRO A 233 -11.02 -10.39 -16.43
N SER A 234 -10.21 -9.73 -15.61
CA SER A 234 -10.45 -8.37 -15.16
C SER A 234 -10.29 -7.43 -16.35
N ILE A 235 -11.39 -6.87 -16.85
CA ILE A 235 -11.40 -5.97 -18.01
C ILE A 235 -11.91 -4.60 -17.54
N TRP A 236 -11.10 -3.57 -17.76
CA TRP A 236 -11.51 -2.17 -17.67
C TRP A 236 -12.65 -1.86 -18.63
N LYS A 237 -13.62 -1.11 -18.13
CA LYS A 237 -14.71 -0.52 -18.89
C LYS A 237 -14.71 0.98 -18.67
N TYR A 238 -15.17 1.71 -19.67
CA TYR A 238 -15.37 3.14 -19.61
C TYR A 238 -16.86 3.48 -19.71
N GLY A 239 -17.27 4.47 -18.93
CA GLY A 239 -18.58 5.11 -18.97
C GLY A 239 -18.44 6.62 -18.77
N PHE A 240 -19.51 7.34 -19.08
CA PHE A 240 -19.60 8.76 -18.76
C PHE A 240 -21.00 9.09 -18.23
N GLY A 241 -21.06 9.77 -17.09
CA GLY A 241 -22.31 10.06 -16.41
C GLY A 241 -22.17 11.23 -15.45
N MET A 242 -23.17 12.11 -15.40
CA MET A 242 -23.26 13.21 -14.42
C MET A 242 -22.02 14.11 -14.33
N GLY A 243 -21.25 14.23 -15.42
CA GLY A 243 -20.04 15.05 -15.47
C GLY A 243 -18.75 14.31 -15.07
N TYR A 244 -18.80 12.98 -14.93
CA TYR A 244 -17.64 12.13 -14.66
C TYR A 244 -17.37 11.17 -15.82
N SER A 245 -16.09 11.06 -16.19
CA SER A 245 -15.56 9.89 -16.89
C SER A 245 -15.30 8.78 -15.86
N GLU A 246 -15.94 7.63 -16.03
CA GLU A 246 -15.92 6.53 -15.06
C GLU A 246 -15.22 5.32 -15.65
N TYR A 247 -14.19 4.84 -14.97
CA TYR A 247 -13.46 3.63 -15.32
C TYR A 247 -13.75 2.56 -14.27
N SER A 248 -14.20 1.38 -14.69
CA SER A 248 -14.52 0.28 -13.79
C SER A 248 -13.80 -1.00 -14.18
N ILE A 249 -13.29 -1.75 -13.20
CA ILE A 249 -12.76 -3.10 -13.41
C ILE A 249 -13.37 -4.05 -12.38
N GLN A 250 -13.78 -5.23 -12.82
CA GLN A 250 -14.43 -6.22 -11.97
C GLN A 250 -13.64 -7.53 -11.97
N ASN A 251 -13.49 -8.17 -10.82
CA ASN A 251 -12.85 -9.48 -10.69
C ASN A 251 -13.87 -10.62 -10.87
N GLY A 252 -13.41 -11.88 -10.78
CA GLY A 252 -14.28 -13.06 -10.88
C GLY A 252 -15.31 -13.20 -9.75
N GLU A 253 -15.11 -12.51 -8.63
CA GLU A 253 -15.98 -12.54 -7.44
C GLU A 253 -17.07 -11.44 -7.48
N GLY A 254 -17.05 -10.57 -8.49
CA GLY A 254 -18.00 -9.45 -8.62
C GLY A 254 -17.57 -8.17 -7.91
N ILE A 255 -16.41 -8.17 -7.24
CA ILE A 255 -15.83 -6.96 -6.63
C ILE A 255 -15.43 -5.99 -7.74
N THR A 256 -15.84 -4.73 -7.62
CA THR A 256 -15.64 -3.72 -8.66
C THR A 256 -14.85 -2.53 -8.12
N LEU A 257 -13.76 -2.19 -8.79
CA LEU A 257 -13.02 -0.96 -8.55
C LEU A 257 -13.44 0.09 -9.57
N TRP A 258 -13.79 1.27 -9.08
CA TRP A 258 -14.17 2.45 -9.85
C TRP A 258 -13.15 3.56 -9.69
N VAL A 259 -12.81 4.21 -10.79
CA VAL A 259 -12.06 5.47 -10.84
C VAL A 259 -12.93 6.48 -11.58
N ALA A 260 -13.38 7.51 -10.87
CA ALA A 260 -14.26 8.55 -11.39
C ALA A 260 -13.48 9.87 -11.56
N CYS A 261 -13.50 10.39 -12.78
CA CYS A 261 -12.76 11.57 -13.19
C CYS A 261 -13.71 12.71 -13.47
N ASN A 262 -13.69 13.75 -12.62
CA ASN A 262 -14.51 14.93 -12.82
C ASN A 262 -14.05 15.68 -14.09
N GLU A 263 -14.93 15.73 -15.10
CA GLU A 263 -14.75 16.51 -16.32
C GLU A 263 -15.78 17.63 -16.47
N GLY A 264 -16.77 17.68 -15.58
CA GLY A 264 -17.89 18.63 -15.70
C GLY A 264 -18.95 18.53 -14.60
N ALA A 265 -18.70 17.83 -13.50
CA ALA A 265 -19.61 17.75 -12.36
C ALA A 265 -19.68 19.06 -11.56
N GLY A 266 -18.70 19.95 -11.74
CA GLY A 266 -18.57 21.24 -11.08
C GLY A 266 -17.27 21.37 -10.30
N ALA A 267 -16.86 22.60 -10.01
CA ALA A 267 -15.59 22.89 -9.32
C ALA A 267 -15.56 22.45 -7.84
N ASP A 268 -16.73 22.28 -7.24
CA ASP A 268 -16.87 21.84 -5.83
C ASP A 268 -16.73 20.32 -5.67
N TYR A 269 -16.61 19.58 -6.78
CA TYR A 269 -16.48 18.12 -6.77
C TYR A 269 -15.08 17.69 -7.21
N ASP A 270 -14.60 16.62 -6.61
CA ASP A 270 -13.27 16.07 -6.87
C ASP A 270 -13.35 14.75 -7.64
N HIS A 271 -12.21 14.20 -8.02
CA HIS A 271 -12.13 12.82 -8.50
C HIS A 271 -12.37 11.84 -7.36
N GLY A 272 -12.76 10.61 -7.70
CA GLY A 272 -13.09 9.58 -6.73
C GLY A 272 -12.52 8.22 -7.11
N VAL A 273 -12.20 7.43 -6.10
CA VAL A 273 -11.93 6.00 -6.23
C VAL A 273 -12.83 5.27 -5.27
N ASN A 274 -13.60 4.32 -5.78
CA ASN A 274 -14.54 3.54 -4.99
C ASN A 274 -14.32 2.05 -5.22
N LEU A 275 -14.30 1.28 -4.14
CA LEU A 275 -14.30 -0.18 -4.18
C LEU A 275 -15.68 -0.67 -3.75
N GLU A 276 -16.34 -1.44 -4.61
CA GLU A 276 -17.65 -2.03 -4.35
C GLU A 276 -17.52 -3.52 -4.08
N ILE A 277 -18.01 -3.95 -2.92
CA ILE A 277 -18.03 -5.36 -2.48
C ILE A 277 -19.47 -5.68 -2.08
N GLY A 278 -20.18 -6.43 -2.94
CA GLY A 278 -21.61 -6.67 -2.74
C GLY A 278 -22.41 -5.38 -2.80
N ASP A 279 -23.12 -5.05 -1.72
CA ASP A 279 -23.91 -3.80 -1.57
C ASP A 279 -23.12 -2.67 -0.88
N GLU A 280 -21.88 -2.92 -0.46
CA GLU A 280 -21.03 -1.96 0.25
C GLU A 280 -20.12 -1.21 -0.72
N SER A 281 -19.91 0.08 -0.47
CA SER A 281 -19.02 0.95 -1.25
C SER A 281 -18.04 1.66 -0.32
N TYR A 282 -16.76 1.54 -0.63
CA TYR A 282 -15.66 2.11 0.13
C TYR A 282 -14.97 3.19 -0.71
N SER A 283 -14.97 4.44 -0.26
CA SER A 283 -14.39 5.56 -1.01
C SER A 283 -13.02 5.94 -0.47
N ASN A 284 -12.11 6.37 -1.36
CA ASN A 284 -10.85 7.03 -0.97
C ASN A 284 -11.03 8.30 -0.14
N THR A 285 -12.22 8.89 -0.16
CA THR A 285 -12.57 10.07 0.66
C THR A 285 -13.07 9.72 2.05
N ASP A 286 -13.36 8.43 2.29
CA ASP A 286 -13.79 7.94 3.59
C ASP A 286 -12.58 7.63 4.47
N SER A 287 -12.43 8.39 5.55
CA SER A 287 -11.31 8.20 6.49
C SER A 287 -11.41 6.91 7.29
N ASP A 288 -12.60 6.32 7.39
CA ASP A 288 -12.81 5.08 8.16
C ASP A 288 -12.31 3.84 7.39
N TYR A 289 -12.08 3.99 6.08
CA TYR A 289 -11.72 2.90 5.17
C TYR A 289 -10.64 3.33 4.14
N PRO A 290 -9.42 3.68 4.59
CA PRO A 290 -8.31 3.97 3.67
C PRO A 290 -8.10 2.85 2.65
N LEU A 291 -8.27 3.21 1.38
CA LEU A 291 -7.93 2.36 0.24
C LEU A 291 -6.44 2.51 -0.08
N THR A 292 -5.73 1.39 -0.08
CA THR A 292 -4.34 1.31 -0.53
C THR A 292 -4.19 0.23 -1.61
N PHE A 293 -3.21 0.42 -2.49
CA PHE A 293 -3.02 -0.43 -3.65
C PHE A 293 -1.55 -0.81 -3.79
N ILE A 294 -1.31 -2.08 -4.11
CA ILE A 294 0.01 -2.54 -4.55
C ILE A 294 -0.10 -2.90 -6.04
N VAL A 295 0.63 -2.16 -6.86
CA VAL A 295 0.67 -2.33 -8.32
C VAL A 295 1.91 -3.14 -8.72
N ASP A 296 1.67 -4.18 -9.52
CA ASP A 296 2.69 -5.08 -10.08
C ASP A 296 3.69 -5.61 -9.01
N ASP A 297 3.20 -5.87 -7.79
CA ASP A 297 3.99 -6.36 -6.64
C ASP A 297 5.16 -5.44 -6.21
N ARG A 298 5.17 -4.18 -6.65
CA ARG A 298 6.31 -3.26 -6.45
C ARG A 298 5.96 -1.88 -5.92
N ILE A 299 4.82 -1.33 -6.31
CA ILE A 299 4.51 0.09 -6.12
C ILE A 299 3.29 0.21 -5.21
N GLU A 300 3.50 0.82 -4.05
CA GLU A 300 2.44 1.11 -3.08
C GLU A 300 1.91 2.55 -3.27
N ILE A 301 0.63 2.66 -3.60
CA ILE A 301 -0.06 3.92 -3.87
C ILE A 301 -1.35 4.01 -3.06
N ALA A 302 -1.73 5.24 -2.74
CA ALA A 302 -2.99 5.53 -2.07
C ALA A 302 -3.62 6.75 -2.75
N PRO A 303 -4.84 6.64 -3.30
CA PRO A 303 -5.55 7.81 -3.80
C PRO A 303 -5.85 8.76 -2.63
N PRO A 304 -5.61 10.07 -2.78
CA PRO A 304 -5.88 11.05 -1.74
C PRO A 304 -7.38 11.25 -1.53
N GLY A 305 -7.79 11.72 -0.34
CA GLY A 305 -9.18 12.14 -0.10
C GLY A 305 -9.60 13.42 -0.85
N THR A 306 -8.66 14.21 -1.37
CA THR A 306 -8.93 15.34 -2.28
C THR A 306 -7.67 15.72 -3.08
N THR A 307 -7.86 16.21 -4.30
CA THR A 307 -6.84 16.63 -5.25
C THR A 307 -6.65 18.15 -5.33
N THR A 308 -7.44 18.92 -4.58
CA THR A 308 -7.47 20.41 -4.58
C THR A 308 -6.26 21.10 -3.94
N TRP A 309 -5.29 20.33 -3.45
CA TRP A 309 -4.08 20.82 -2.81
C TRP A 309 -2.87 20.04 -3.33
N ARG A 310 -1.67 20.62 -3.22
CA ARG A 310 -0.48 20.14 -3.92
C ARG A 310 -0.14 18.67 -3.70
N ASN A 311 -0.16 18.16 -2.46
CA ASN A 311 0.22 16.76 -2.26
C ASN A 311 -0.92 15.81 -2.61
N GLY A 312 -2.17 16.23 -2.45
CA GLY A 312 -3.33 15.52 -3.00
C GLY A 312 -3.19 15.37 -4.51
N ALA A 313 -2.97 16.48 -5.23
CA ALA A 313 -2.76 16.45 -6.67
C ALA A 313 -1.60 15.53 -7.11
N ASN A 314 -0.48 15.54 -6.37
CA ASN A 314 0.65 14.65 -6.64
C ASN A 314 0.31 13.17 -6.39
N ALA A 315 -0.36 12.86 -5.28
CA ALA A 315 -0.77 11.50 -4.94
C ALA A 315 -1.80 10.97 -5.95
N TRP A 316 -2.70 11.82 -6.43
CA TRP A 316 -3.64 11.49 -7.50
C TRP A 316 -2.92 11.17 -8.81
N ALA A 317 -1.95 12.01 -9.22
CA ALA A 317 -1.16 11.76 -10.41
C ALA A 317 -0.33 10.46 -10.32
N GLU A 318 0.25 10.18 -9.14
CA GLU A 318 0.95 8.90 -8.89
C GLU A 318 -0.01 7.71 -8.98
N PHE A 319 -1.23 7.86 -8.44
CA PHE A 319 -2.26 6.84 -8.52
C PHE A 319 -2.69 6.55 -9.96
N THR A 320 -3.09 7.57 -10.71
CA THR A 320 -3.63 7.40 -12.07
C THR A 320 -2.57 6.90 -13.05
N ASP A 321 -1.34 7.40 -12.97
CA ASP A 321 -0.23 6.94 -13.81
C ASP A 321 0.07 5.44 -13.62
N ASN A 322 0.12 4.98 -12.38
CA ASN A 322 0.42 3.58 -12.07
C ASN A 322 -0.76 2.64 -12.38
N ILE A 323 -1.99 3.03 -12.03
CA ILE A 323 -3.19 2.23 -12.31
C ILE A 323 -3.42 2.09 -13.81
N SER A 324 -3.16 3.13 -14.59
CA SER A 324 -3.38 3.13 -16.05
C SER A 324 -2.55 2.11 -16.82
N GLN A 325 -1.48 1.58 -16.22
CA GLN A 325 -0.53 0.65 -16.82
C GLN A 325 -0.43 -0.68 -16.07
N ALA A 326 -1.19 -0.83 -14.98
CA ALA A 326 -1.07 -1.95 -14.06
C ALA A 326 -1.49 -3.27 -14.72
N ARG A 327 -0.63 -4.29 -14.58
CA ARG A 327 -0.94 -5.68 -14.99
C ARG A 327 -1.44 -6.52 -13.81
N LYS A 328 -1.16 -6.06 -12.59
CA LYS A 328 -1.70 -6.59 -11.35
C LYS A 328 -1.99 -5.45 -10.39
N ILE A 329 -3.18 -5.45 -9.80
CA ILE A 329 -3.62 -4.45 -8.82
C ILE A 329 -4.13 -5.22 -7.60
N ASP A 330 -3.32 -5.28 -6.55
CA ASP A 330 -3.79 -5.76 -5.25
C ASP A 330 -4.42 -4.58 -4.50
N VAL A 331 -5.66 -4.76 -4.06
CA VAL A 331 -6.40 -3.74 -3.31
C VAL A 331 -6.49 -4.14 -1.85
N TYR A 332 -6.22 -3.16 -0.99
CA TYR A 332 -6.23 -3.30 0.45
C TYR A 332 -7.25 -2.33 1.03
N LEU A 333 -8.04 -2.83 1.98
CA LEU A 333 -8.96 -2.06 2.80
C LEU A 333 -8.49 -2.20 4.23
N ASN A 334 -8.12 -1.08 4.88
CA ASN A 334 -7.59 -1.11 6.24
C ASN A 334 -6.40 -2.08 6.38
N ASP A 335 -5.49 -2.03 5.41
CA ASP A 335 -4.29 -2.88 5.27
C ASP A 335 -4.57 -4.39 5.12
N ASN A 336 -5.82 -4.80 4.95
CA ASN A 336 -6.18 -6.17 4.62
C ASN A 336 -6.38 -6.28 3.11
N LYS A 337 -5.66 -7.21 2.48
CA LYS A 337 -5.84 -7.50 1.06
C LYS A 337 -7.26 -8.04 0.86
N VAL A 338 -8.07 -7.30 0.12
CA VAL A 338 -9.47 -7.68 -0.16
C VAL A 338 -9.64 -8.32 -1.53
N THR A 339 -8.83 -7.92 -2.51
CA THR A 339 -8.93 -8.49 -3.85
C THR A 339 -7.67 -8.26 -4.68
N THR A 340 -7.58 -8.96 -5.80
CA THR A 340 -6.60 -8.73 -6.87
C THR A 340 -7.33 -8.60 -8.20
N PHE A 341 -6.98 -7.56 -8.95
CA PHE A 341 -7.33 -7.44 -10.36
C PHE A 341 -6.11 -7.76 -11.22
N ASN A 342 -6.32 -8.51 -12.30
CA ASN A 342 -5.29 -8.80 -13.30
C ASN A 342 -5.76 -8.29 -14.66
N PRO A 343 -5.62 -6.98 -14.95
CA PRO A 343 -6.06 -6.41 -16.22
C PRO A 343 -5.39 -7.08 -17.42
N THR A 344 -6.15 -7.39 -18.46
CA THR A 344 -5.55 -7.90 -19.70
C THR A 344 -4.81 -6.79 -20.44
N VAL A 345 -3.74 -7.12 -21.16
CA VAL A 345 -2.97 -6.13 -21.94
C VAL A 345 -3.86 -5.35 -22.92
N ALA A 346 -4.76 -6.04 -23.61
CA ALA A 346 -5.73 -5.41 -24.51
C ALA A 346 -6.63 -4.40 -23.78
N SER A 347 -7.11 -4.74 -22.58
CA SER A 347 -7.95 -3.87 -21.79
C SER A 347 -7.21 -2.64 -21.26
N ILE A 348 -5.94 -2.80 -20.88
CA ILE A 348 -5.06 -1.69 -20.51
C ILE A 348 -4.89 -0.74 -21.71
N ASP A 349 -4.59 -1.29 -22.89
CA ASP A 349 -4.34 -0.51 -24.10
C ASP A 349 -5.58 0.22 -24.62
N GLU A 350 -6.76 -0.40 -24.55
CA GLU A 350 -8.01 0.17 -25.06
C GLU A 350 -8.65 1.17 -24.09
N THR A 351 -8.53 0.95 -22.78
CA THR A 351 -9.26 1.74 -21.77
C THR A 351 -8.39 2.18 -20.60
N GLY A 352 -7.58 1.27 -20.03
CA GLY A 352 -6.80 1.57 -18.83
C GLY A 352 -5.90 2.80 -18.96
N LYS A 353 -5.25 2.98 -20.11
CA LYS A 353 -4.35 4.12 -20.38
C LYS A 353 -5.01 5.49 -20.21
N SER A 354 -6.30 5.62 -20.54
CA SER A 354 -7.02 6.89 -20.42
C SER A 354 -7.23 7.34 -18.97
N ILE A 355 -7.08 6.44 -17.99
CA ILE A 355 -7.10 6.80 -16.57
C ILE A 355 -6.00 7.83 -16.25
N ALA A 356 -4.86 7.79 -16.95
CA ALA A 356 -3.77 8.75 -16.75
C ALA A 356 -4.13 10.20 -17.14
N ASP A 357 -5.14 10.39 -17.98
CA ASP A 357 -5.61 11.72 -18.40
C ASP A 357 -6.44 12.42 -17.31
N CYS A 358 -6.76 11.71 -16.24
CA CYS A 358 -7.51 12.19 -15.09
C CYS A 358 -6.65 13.11 -14.21
N GLN A 359 -6.49 14.35 -14.64
CA GLN A 359 -5.65 15.34 -13.95
C GLN A 359 -6.35 15.92 -12.72
N ALA A 360 -5.57 16.12 -11.65
CA ALA A 360 -6.05 16.70 -10.40
C ALA A 360 -6.70 18.09 -10.57
N MET A 361 -7.74 18.35 -9.77
CA MET A 361 -8.51 19.60 -9.79
C MET A 361 -7.68 20.85 -9.46
N LEU A 362 -6.59 20.72 -8.69
CA LEU A 362 -5.64 21.82 -8.43
C LEU A 362 -5.12 22.49 -9.71
N PHE A 363 -5.09 21.77 -10.83
CA PHE A 363 -4.57 22.27 -12.11
C PHE A 363 -5.66 22.82 -13.04
N ASN A 364 -6.94 22.76 -12.66
CA ASN A 364 -8.06 23.24 -13.48
C ASN A 364 -8.35 24.75 -13.34
N ASP A 365 -7.64 25.47 -12.48
CA ASP A 365 -7.77 26.93 -12.30
C ASP A 365 -7.15 27.78 -13.43
N THR A 366 -6.80 27.19 -14.58
CA THR A 366 -6.33 27.93 -15.75
C THR A 366 -7.32 27.91 -16.90
N GLU A 367 -8.50 28.49 -16.69
CA GLU A 367 -9.28 29.06 -17.79
C GLU A 367 -8.90 30.54 -17.97
N TRP A 368 -8.45 30.87 -19.18
CA TRP A 368 -8.17 32.23 -19.66
C TRP A 368 -9.31 32.68 -20.57
#